data_AF-A0A3Q2XAD6-F1
#
_entry.id   AF-A0A3Q2XAD6-F1
#
_cell.length_a   1.000
_cell.length_b   1.000
_cell.length_c   1.000
_cell.angle_alpha   90.00
_cell.angle_beta   90.00
_cell.angle_gamma   90.00
#
_symmetry.space_group_name_H-M   'P 1'
#
loop_
_entity.id
_entity.type
_entity.pdbx_description
1 polymer ?
#
loop_
_entity_poly.entity_id
_entity_poly.type
_entity_poly.pdbx_seq_one_letter_code
_entity_poly.pdbx_strand_id
1 'polypeptide(L)'
;MAAPNRKQLLRFLSQFGAFILTRFGFWNCFCMLMLFAERADSKRKPDIPVPYLYVDMGAAVLCASFMSFGVKRRWFAMVAAIQVAVSTYASYIGAQVHYGDWLKVRMYSRALAIIGGFLVLASGAGEVYRRKARSRSLQSTGQIFLGVYLICVAYSLQHSKEDRLAYLNHLPGGEVALTLLAAALGALAVAFLSGRYVRTAAQILATALPLVVLLIDGNLGYWHHTRKVEFWNQMKLIGHNVGIFGAVLILATDA
;
A
#
# COMPACT_ATOMS: atom_id res chain seq x y z
N MET A 1 -6.10 0.81 36.84
CA MET A 1 -6.52 1.09 35.45
C MET A 1 -6.93 -0.22 34.81
N ALA A 2 -8.22 -0.46 34.61
CA ALA A 2 -8.70 -1.72 34.02
C ALA A 2 -8.19 -1.82 32.57
N ALA A 3 -7.59 -2.95 32.21
CA ALA A 3 -7.11 -3.19 30.86
C ALA A 3 -8.26 -2.96 29.85
N PRO A 4 -8.03 -2.24 28.74
CA PRO A 4 -9.08 -1.98 27.76
C PRO A 4 -9.69 -3.31 27.30
N ASN A 5 -11.02 -3.37 27.30
CA ASN A 5 -11.75 -4.57 26.90
C ASN A 5 -11.33 -4.94 25.46
N ARG A 6 -11.00 -6.21 25.18
CA ARG A 6 -10.49 -6.68 23.87
C ARG A 6 -11.31 -6.16 22.68
N LYS A 7 -12.63 -6.00 22.87
CA LYS A 7 -13.54 -5.43 21.86
C LYS A 7 -13.27 -3.94 21.57
N GLN A 8 -12.95 -3.14 22.58
CA GLN A 8 -12.60 -1.72 22.42
C GLN A 8 -11.27 -1.57 21.69
N LEU A 9 -10.26 -2.39 22.04
CA LEU A 9 -8.96 -2.38 21.36
C LEU A 9 -9.09 -2.72 19.87
N LEU A 10 -9.85 -3.77 19.52
CA LEU A 10 -10.08 -4.14 18.13
C LEU A 10 -10.83 -3.05 17.35
N ARG A 11 -11.80 -2.38 17.99
CA ARG A 11 -12.50 -1.23 17.38
C ARG A 11 -11.56 -0.07 17.10
N PHE A 12 -10.70 0.25 18.07
CA PHE A 12 -9.72 1.32 17.93
C PHE A 12 -8.74 1.03 16.79
N LEU A 13 -8.20 -0.19 16.72
CA LEU A 13 -7.29 -0.60 15.64
C LEU A 13 -7.98 -0.57 14.26
N SER A 14 -9.24 -0.98 14.19
CA SER A 14 -10.03 -0.92 12.95
C SER A 14 -10.27 0.53 12.50
N GLN A 15 -10.64 1.42 13.43
CA GLN A 15 -10.80 2.85 13.18
C GLN A 15 -9.49 3.51 12.75
N PHE A 16 -8.38 3.11 13.35
CA PHE A 16 -7.05 3.60 13.01
C PHE A 16 -6.63 3.18 11.59
N GLY A 17 -6.82 1.90 11.21
CA GLY A 17 -6.57 1.45 9.85
C GLY A 17 -7.45 2.16 8.81
N ALA A 18 -8.72 2.37 9.19
CA ALA A 18 -9.66 3.20 8.45
C ALA A 18 -9.15 4.63 8.24
N PHE A 19 -8.68 5.28 9.31
CA PHE A 19 -8.16 6.64 9.28
C PHE A 19 -6.94 6.77 8.36
N ILE A 20 -6.00 5.81 8.43
CA ILE A 20 -4.82 5.77 7.57
C ILE A 20 -5.24 5.74 6.09
N LEU A 21 -6.12 4.81 5.71
CA LEU A 21 -6.59 4.67 4.32
C LEU A 21 -7.30 5.93 3.81
N THR A 22 -8.12 6.59 4.62
CA THR A 22 -8.81 7.82 4.18
C THR A 22 -7.86 8.99 3.98
N ARG A 23 -6.71 8.99 4.68
CA ARG A 23 -5.70 10.04 4.56
C ARG A 23 -4.64 9.75 3.51
N PHE A 24 -4.54 8.50 3.04
CA PHE A 24 -3.58 8.10 2.00
C PHE A 24 -3.67 8.99 0.75
N GLY A 25 -4.87 9.36 0.30
CA GLY A 25 -5.02 10.19 -0.90
C GLY A 25 -4.34 11.56 -0.80
N PHE A 26 -4.36 12.20 0.38
CA PHE A 26 -3.63 13.44 0.61
C PHE A 26 -2.12 13.24 0.55
N TRP A 27 -1.63 12.19 1.22
CA TRP A 27 -0.19 11.87 1.23
C TRP A 27 0.33 11.54 -0.17
N ASN A 28 -0.42 10.75 -0.94
CA ASN A 28 -0.06 10.41 -2.31
C ASN A 28 -0.03 11.64 -3.21
N CYS A 29 -1.02 12.54 -3.08
CA CYS A 29 -1.06 13.81 -3.80
C CYS A 29 0.15 14.69 -3.47
N PHE A 30 0.47 14.84 -2.18
CA PHE A 30 1.63 15.60 -1.73
C PHE A 30 2.95 15.01 -2.26
N CYS A 31 3.15 13.69 -2.15
CA CYS A 31 4.36 13.05 -2.67
C CYS A 31 4.48 13.17 -4.19
N MET A 32 3.37 13.10 -4.93
CA MET A 32 3.37 13.30 -6.38
C MET A 32 3.80 14.72 -6.75
N LEU A 33 3.25 15.75 -6.09
CA LEU A 33 3.67 17.14 -6.29
C LEU A 33 5.16 17.34 -6.07
N MET A 34 5.65 16.85 -4.94
CA MET A 34 7.06 17.00 -4.58
C MET A 34 7.98 16.21 -5.51
N LEU A 35 7.55 15.03 -5.98
CA LEU A 35 8.26 14.26 -6.99
C LEU A 35 8.37 15.01 -8.31
N PHE A 36 7.31 15.68 -8.75
CA PHE A 36 7.37 16.50 -9.96
C PHE A 36 8.20 17.76 -9.78
N ALA A 37 8.22 18.35 -8.58
CA ALA A 37 9.13 19.45 -8.25
C ALA A 37 10.61 19.01 -8.34
N GLU A 38 10.99 17.90 -7.71
CA GLU A 38 12.34 17.33 -7.77
C GLU A 38 12.79 17.05 -9.22
N ARG A 39 11.86 16.59 -10.06
CA ARG A 39 12.12 16.35 -11.48
C ARG A 39 12.17 17.63 -12.30
N ALA A 40 11.38 18.63 -11.99
CA ALA A 40 11.43 19.94 -12.65
C ALA A 40 12.80 20.60 -12.42
N ASP A 41 13.31 20.56 -11.19
CA ASP A 41 14.66 21.04 -10.85
C ASP A 41 15.74 20.28 -11.64
N SER A 42 15.52 18.98 -11.86
CA SER A 42 16.41 18.11 -12.64
C SER A 42 16.17 18.16 -14.16
N LYS A 43 15.33 19.07 -14.67
CA LYS A 43 14.91 19.19 -16.08
C LYS A 43 14.33 17.89 -16.70
N ARG A 44 13.77 17.01 -15.88
CA ARG A 44 13.09 15.77 -16.32
C ARG A 44 11.61 16.02 -16.55
N LYS A 45 11.05 15.41 -17.59
CA LYS A 45 9.60 15.50 -17.87
C LYS A 45 8.79 14.65 -16.86
N PRO A 46 7.55 15.06 -16.52
CA PRO A 46 6.67 14.29 -15.64
C PRO A 46 6.24 12.97 -16.30
N ASP A 47 5.91 11.95 -15.49
CA ASP A 47 5.44 10.63 -15.97
C ASP A 47 4.11 10.71 -16.74
N ILE A 48 3.35 11.77 -16.49
CA ILE A 48 1.97 11.94 -16.92
C ILE A 48 1.86 13.30 -17.63
N PRO A 49 1.07 13.41 -18.72
CA PRO A 49 0.78 14.70 -19.32
C PRO A 49 0.15 15.65 -18.28
N VAL A 50 0.72 16.85 -18.16
CA VAL A 50 0.37 17.89 -17.17
C VAL A 50 -1.13 18.11 -16.94
N PRO A 51 -2.01 18.19 -17.96
CA PRO A 51 -3.45 18.38 -17.71
C PRO A 51 -4.11 17.18 -17.00
N TYR A 52 -3.69 15.96 -17.32
CA TYR A 52 -4.22 14.76 -16.67
C TYR A 52 -3.77 14.69 -15.20
N LEU A 53 -2.55 15.13 -14.91
CA LEU A 53 -2.02 15.17 -13.55
C LEU A 53 -2.88 16.02 -12.60
N TYR A 54 -3.26 17.23 -13.01
CA TYR A 54 -4.08 18.11 -12.15
C TYR A 54 -5.47 17.53 -11.88
N VAL A 55 -6.08 16.88 -12.88
CA VAL A 55 -7.38 16.21 -12.73
C VAL A 55 -7.25 15.02 -11.77
N ASP A 56 -6.21 14.21 -11.93
CA ASP A 56 -5.94 13.05 -11.07
C ASP A 56 -5.74 13.46 -9.60
N MET A 57 -4.92 14.49 -9.37
CA MET A 57 -4.69 15.02 -8.04
C MET A 57 -5.94 15.65 -7.42
N GLY A 58 -6.71 16.41 -8.21
CA GLY A 58 -7.98 16.96 -7.76
C GLY A 58 -8.95 15.87 -7.34
N ALA A 59 -9.08 14.82 -8.15
CA ALA A 59 -9.89 13.65 -7.84
C ALA A 59 -9.42 12.94 -6.56
N ALA A 60 -8.10 12.76 -6.38
CA ALA A 60 -7.53 12.14 -5.19
C ALA A 60 -7.84 12.94 -3.91
N VAL A 61 -7.69 14.27 -3.95
CA VAL A 61 -7.98 15.18 -2.82
C VAL A 61 -9.47 15.20 -2.49
N LEU A 62 -10.34 15.26 -3.50
CA LEU A 62 -11.79 15.21 -3.30
C LEU A 62 -12.20 13.88 -2.66
N CYS A 63 -11.73 12.74 -3.21
CA CYS A 63 -12.03 11.43 -2.66
C CYS A 63 -11.55 11.29 -1.21
N ALA A 64 -10.32 11.73 -0.92
CA ALA A 64 -9.77 11.70 0.43
C ALA A 64 -10.55 12.60 1.41
N SER A 65 -10.99 13.77 0.96
CA SER A 65 -11.79 14.71 1.77
C SER A 65 -13.15 14.12 2.13
N PHE A 66 -13.92 13.65 1.14
CA PHE A 66 -15.23 13.06 1.39
C PHE A 66 -15.17 11.79 2.24
N MET A 67 -14.15 10.95 2.03
CA MET A 67 -13.90 9.80 2.90
C MET A 67 -13.58 10.19 4.34
N SER A 68 -12.84 11.29 4.54
CA SER A 68 -12.45 11.79 5.85
C SER A 68 -13.62 12.43 6.62
N PHE A 69 -14.55 13.08 5.92
CA PHE A 69 -15.80 13.59 6.50
C PHE A 69 -16.86 12.50 6.71
N GLY A 70 -16.59 11.25 6.29
CA GLY A 70 -17.51 10.13 6.43
C GLY A 70 -18.72 10.16 5.50
N VAL A 71 -18.74 11.06 4.51
CA VAL A 71 -19.84 11.18 3.53
C VAL A 71 -19.75 10.02 2.55
N LYS A 72 -20.77 9.16 2.50
CA LYS A 72 -20.87 8.00 1.57
C LYS A 72 -19.54 7.25 1.39
N ARG A 73 -18.83 6.99 2.48
CA ARG A 73 -17.44 6.49 2.50
C ARG A 73 -17.18 5.30 1.55
N ARG A 74 -18.11 4.35 1.47
CA ARG A 74 -18.00 3.17 0.57
C ARG A 74 -17.92 3.53 -0.92
N TRP A 75 -18.70 4.53 -1.35
CA TRP A 75 -18.71 4.99 -2.74
C TRP A 75 -17.41 5.71 -3.07
N PHE A 76 -16.97 6.64 -2.21
CA PHE A 76 -15.72 7.37 -2.44
C PHE A 76 -14.48 6.47 -2.34
N ALA A 77 -14.51 5.41 -1.53
CA ALA A 77 -13.44 4.41 -1.53
C ALA A 77 -13.36 3.66 -2.87
N MET A 78 -14.50 3.36 -3.50
CA MET A 78 -14.53 2.73 -4.83
C MET A 78 -14.00 3.69 -5.91
N VAL A 79 -14.40 4.97 -5.87
CA VAL A 79 -13.88 5.99 -6.78
C VAL A 79 -12.37 6.18 -6.58
N ALA A 80 -11.88 6.18 -5.34
CA ALA A 80 -10.45 6.24 -5.04
C ALA A 80 -9.68 5.03 -5.59
N ALA A 81 -10.25 3.82 -5.49
CA ALA A 81 -9.65 2.62 -6.09
C ALA A 81 -9.51 2.75 -7.62
N ILE A 82 -10.56 3.26 -8.30
CA ILE A 82 -10.53 3.52 -9.73
C ILE A 82 -9.51 4.60 -10.06
N GLN A 83 -9.51 5.72 -9.34
CA GLN A 83 -8.57 6.83 -9.55
C GLN A 83 -7.11 6.35 -9.46
N VAL A 84 -6.75 5.60 -8.41
CA VAL A 84 -5.39 5.05 -8.28
C VAL A 84 -5.06 4.08 -9.43
N ALA A 85 -6.03 3.28 -9.88
CA ALA A 85 -5.84 2.38 -11.02
C ALA A 85 -5.56 3.14 -12.33
N VAL A 86 -6.35 4.18 -12.63
CA VAL A 86 -6.14 4.97 -13.86
C VAL A 86 -4.85 5.78 -13.78
N SER A 87 -4.52 6.36 -12.62
CA SER A 87 -3.24 7.05 -12.38
C SER A 87 -2.04 6.14 -12.61
N THR A 88 -2.11 4.90 -12.12
CA THR A 88 -1.07 3.88 -12.32
C THR A 88 -0.95 3.47 -13.79
N TYR A 89 -2.07 3.32 -14.49
CA TYR A 89 -2.10 3.00 -15.92
C TYR A 89 -1.58 4.14 -16.79
N ALA A 90 -1.95 5.39 -16.48
CA ALA A 90 -1.45 6.57 -17.14
C ALA A 90 0.08 6.70 -16.97
N SER A 91 0.58 6.41 -15.77
CA SER A 91 2.03 6.36 -15.50
C SER A 91 2.76 5.27 -16.30
N TYR A 92 2.09 4.14 -16.55
CA TYR A 92 2.65 3.05 -17.37
C TYR A 92 2.74 3.40 -18.86
N ILE A 93 1.67 3.95 -19.43
CA ILE A 93 1.65 4.36 -20.85
C ILE A 93 2.52 5.59 -21.10
N GLY A 94 2.60 6.50 -20.14
CA GLY A 94 3.35 7.74 -20.28
C GLY A 94 4.81 7.51 -20.67
N ALA A 95 5.45 6.44 -20.17
CA ALA A 95 6.81 5.99 -20.51
C ALA A 95 7.90 7.08 -20.51
N GLN A 96 7.63 8.27 -19.96
CA GLN A 96 8.53 9.43 -20.05
C GLN A 96 9.75 9.29 -19.13
N VAL A 97 9.67 8.44 -18.09
CA VAL A 97 10.76 8.16 -17.15
C VAL A 97 11.11 6.69 -17.16
N HIS A 98 12.36 6.39 -17.48
CA HIS A 98 12.90 5.03 -17.51
C HIS A 98 13.33 4.61 -16.10
N TYR A 99 12.42 3.94 -15.40
CA TYR A 99 12.75 3.22 -14.17
C TYR A 99 13.36 1.85 -14.47
N GLY A 100 14.29 1.41 -13.62
CA GLY A 100 14.75 0.01 -13.64
C GLY A 100 13.58 -0.94 -13.36
N ASP A 101 13.61 -2.13 -13.97
CA ASP A 101 12.46 -3.05 -13.92
C ASP A 101 12.13 -3.51 -12.49
N TRP A 102 13.15 -3.65 -11.63
CA TRP A 102 12.96 -3.95 -10.21
C TRP A 102 12.12 -2.87 -9.49
N LEU A 103 12.37 -1.59 -9.80
CA LEU A 103 11.66 -0.46 -9.18
C LEU A 103 10.22 -0.36 -9.71
N LYS A 104 10.01 -0.64 -11.00
CA LYS A 104 8.65 -0.73 -11.58
C LYS A 104 7.81 -1.78 -10.88
N VAL A 105 8.35 -2.99 -10.67
CA VAL A 105 7.65 -4.07 -9.95
C VAL A 105 7.29 -3.62 -8.53
N ARG A 106 8.20 -2.92 -7.83
CA ARG A 106 7.94 -2.36 -6.50
C ARG A 106 6.84 -1.29 -6.46
N MET A 107 6.78 -0.43 -7.48
CA MET A 107 5.76 0.61 -7.59
C MET A 107 4.40 0.00 -7.91
N TYR A 108 4.31 -0.85 -8.93
CA TYR A 108 3.04 -1.44 -9.39
C TYR A 108 2.43 -2.41 -8.39
N SER A 109 3.24 -3.27 -7.76
CA SER A 109 2.75 -4.20 -6.73
C SER A 109 2.12 -3.47 -5.54
N ARG A 110 2.75 -2.38 -5.08
CA ARG A 110 2.22 -1.54 -3.99
C ARG A 110 0.97 -0.77 -4.40
N ALA A 111 0.91 -0.27 -5.63
CA ALA A 111 -0.30 0.37 -6.16
C ALA A 111 -1.49 -0.60 -6.20
N LEU A 112 -1.27 -1.84 -6.68
CA LEU A 112 -2.29 -2.90 -6.68
C LEU A 112 -2.79 -3.21 -5.27
N ALA A 113 -1.87 -3.32 -4.30
CA ALA A 113 -2.23 -3.57 -2.90
C ALA A 113 -3.13 -2.47 -2.31
N ILE A 114 -2.90 -1.20 -2.66
CA ILE A 114 -3.72 -0.08 -2.19
C ILE A 114 -5.08 -0.05 -2.84
N ILE A 115 -5.15 -0.33 -4.15
CA ILE A 115 -6.43 -0.53 -4.83
C ILE A 115 -7.21 -1.62 -4.08
N GLY A 116 -6.54 -2.72 -3.72
CA GLY A 116 -7.12 -3.77 -2.88
C GLY A 116 -7.59 -3.27 -1.52
N GLY A 117 -6.80 -2.43 -0.85
CA GLY A 117 -7.16 -1.80 0.41
C GLY A 117 -8.39 -0.90 0.34
N PHE A 118 -8.52 -0.12 -0.73
CA PHE A 118 -9.72 0.68 -0.98
C PHE A 118 -10.95 -0.17 -1.30
N LEU A 119 -10.79 -1.30 -2.00
CA LEU A 119 -11.89 -2.26 -2.22
C LEU A 119 -12.35 -2.92 -0.91
N VAL A 120 -11.41 -3.29 -0.04
CA VAL A 120 -11.72 -3.78 1.31
C VAL A 120 -12.50 -2.74 2.09
N LEU A 121 -12.08 -1.47 2.05
CA LEU A 121 -12.80 -0.39 2.71
C LEU A 121 -14.20 -0.17 2.11
N ALA A 122 -14.33 -0.19 0.78
CA ALA A 122 -15.59 -0.06 0.06
C ALA A 122 -16.57 -1.20 0.35
N SER A 123 -16.08 -2.39 0.71
CA SER A 123 -16.92 -3.53 1.13
C SER A 123 -17.69 -3.29 2.44
N GLY A 124 -17.31 -2.27 3.22
CA GLY A 124 -17.84 -1.99 4.56
C GLY A 124 -17.09 -2.72 5.68
N ALA A 125 -15.85 -3.18 5.43
CA ALA A 125 -14.96 -3.68 6.47
C ALA A 125 -14.52 -2.53 7.40
N GLY A 126 -14.59 -2.75 8.72
CA GLY A 126 -14.21 -1.75 9.73
C GLY A 126 -15.24 -0.65 10.05
N GLU A 127 -16.46 -0.70 9.50
CA GLU A 127 -17.56 0.20 9.91
C GLU A 127 -18.23 -0.30 11.20
N VAL A 128 -18.24 0.54 12.25
CA VAL A 128 -18.82 0.20 13.57
C VAL A 128 -20.35 0.10 13.53
N TYR A 129 -21.02 0.92 12.72
CA TYR A 129 -22.48 0.93 12.55
C TYR A 129 -22.82 0.59 11.09
N ARG A 130 -22.94 -0.70 10.76
CA ARG A 130 -23.30 -1.15 9.41
C ARG A 130 -24.79 -0.89 9.14
N ARG A 131 -25.10 0.10 8.30
CA ARG A 131 -26.45 0.29 7.73
C ARG A 131 -26.73 -0.63 6.53
N LYS A 132 -25.69 -1.10 5.83
CA LYS A 132 -25.80 -1.97 4.64
C LYS A 132 -24.93 -3.20 4.79
N ALA A 133 -25.46 -4.34 4.34
CA ALA A 133 -24.76 -5.63 4.33
C ALA A 133 -23.40 -5.54 3.62
N ARG A 134 -22.48 -6.41 4.02
CA ARG A 134 -21.13 -6.50 3.45
C ARG A 134 -21.18 -7.04 2.03
N SER A 135 -20.44 -6.39 1.13
CA SER A 135 -20.20 -6.95 -0.19
C SER A 135 -19.05 -7.95 -0.14
N ARG A 136 -19.37 -9.25 -0.19
CA ARG A 136 -18.36 -10.34 -0.16
C ARG A 136 -17.47 -10.33 -1.40
N SER A 137 -18.00 -9.91 -2.56
CA SER A 137 -17.22 -9.85 -3.80
C SER A 137 -16.12 -8.79 -3.71
N LEU A 138 -16.43 -7.57 -3.28
CA LEU A 138 -15.43 -6.49 -3.14
C LEU A 138 -14.34 -6.83 -2.14
N GLN A 139 -14.70 -7.44 -1.01
CA GLN A 139 -13.72 -7.86 -0.01
C GLN A 139 -12.80 -8.96 -0.56
N SER A 140 -13.37 -9.96 -1.26
CA SER A 140 -12.61 -11.03 -1.90
C SER A 140 -11.63 -10.49 -2.94
N THR A 141 -12.08 -9.59 -3.83
CA THR A 141 -11.21 -8.94 -4.81
C THR A 141 -10.08 -8.15 -4.15
N GLY A 142 -10.36 -7.44 -3.07
CA GLY A 142 -9.33 -6.71 -2.32
C GLY A 142 -8.31 -7.63 -1.64
N GLN A 143 -8.75 -8.79 -1.13
CA GLN A 143 -7.86 -9.82 -0.58
C GLN A 143 -6.97 -10.43 -1.66
N ILE A 144 -7.51 -10.70 -2.85
CA ILE A 144 -6.74 -11.21 -3.99
C ILE A 144 -5.62 -10.23 -4.37
N PHE A 145 -5.91 -8.93 -4.44
CA PHE A 145 -4.88 -7.92 -4.74
C PHE A 145 -3.77 -7.84 -3.68
N LEU A 146 -4.11 -8.00 -2.40
CA LEU A 146 -3.10 -8.13 -1.34
C LEU A 146 -2.27 -9.42 -1.49
N GLY A 147 -2.89 -10.52 -1.89
CA GLY A 147 -2.20 -11.77 -2.19
C GLY A 147 -1.22 -11.65 -3.36
N VAL A 148 -1.64 -11.04 -4.47
CA VAL A 148 -0.78 -10.76 -5.63
C VAL A 148 0.40 -9.87 -5.22
N TYR A 149 0.16 -8.83 -4.43
CA TYR A 149 1.23 -7.98 -3.89
C TYR A 149 2.28 -8.80 -3.12
N LEU A 150 1.86 -9.69 -2.23
CA LEU A 150 2.79 -10.52 -1.45
C LEU A 150 3.59 -11.48 -2.35
N ILE A 151 3.00 -12.03 -3.40
CA ILE A 151 3.73 -12.82 -4.41
C ILE A 151 4.80 -11.96 -5.08
N CYS A 152 4.45 -10.74 -5.51
CA CYS A 152 5.41 -9.84 -6.13
C CYS A 152 6.56 -9.47 -5.19
N VAL A 153 6.29 -9.26 -3.90
CA VAL A 153 7.34 -8.98 -2.90
C VAL A 153 8.23 -10.19 -2.70
N ALA A 154 7.65 -11.39 -2.52
CA ALA A 154 8.41 -12.63 -2.37
C ALA A 154 9.27 -12.94 -3.61
N TYR A 155 8.74 -12.70 -4.81
CA TYR A 155 9.47 -12.82 -6.07
C TYR A 155 10.62 -11.82 -6.17
N SER A 156 10.35 -10.54 -5.84
CA SER A 156 11.36 -9.47 -5.89
C SER A 156 12.52 -9.74 -4.92
N LEU A 157 12.22 -10.29 -3.74
CA LEU A 157 13.24 -10.72 -2.77
C LEU A 157 14.19 -11.78 -3.31
N GLN A 158 13.72 -12.69 -4.17
CA GLN A 158 14.54 -13.76 -4.74
C GLN A 158 15.28 -13.33 -6.00
N HIS A 159 14.69 -12.50 -6.84
CA HIS A 159 15.24 -12.14 -8.16
C HIS A 159 15.96 -10.79 -8.21
N SER A 160 15.56 -9.78 -7.42
CA SER A 160 16.23 -8.47 -7.42
C SER A 160 17.39 -8.45 -6.43
N LYS A 161 18.59 -8.17 -6.95
CA LYS A 161 19.80 -8.00 -6.14
C LYS A 161 19.69 -6.80 -5.20
N GLU A 162 19.03 -5.74 -5.65
CA GLU A 162 18.85 -4.48 -4.93
C GLU A 162 17.98 -4.68 -3.69
N ASP A 163 16.87 -5.40 -3.83
CA ASP A 163 15.98 -5.73 -2.72
C ASP A 163 16.65 -6.73 -1.78
N ARG A 164 17.29 -7.77 -2.31
CA ARG A 164 18.01 -8.76 -1.50
C ARG A 164 19.06 -8.13 -0.59
N LEU A 165 19.86 -7.21 -1.10
CA LEU A 165 20.89 -6.51 -0.33
C LEU A 165 20.30 -5.60 0.76
N ALA A 166 19.16 -4.94 0.50
CA ALA A 166 18.49 -4.12 1.49
C ALA A 166 18.02 -4.94 2.70
N TYR A 167 17.55 -6.16 2.46
CA TYR A 167 17.09 -7.08 3.49
C TYR A 167 18.25 -7.75 4.23
N LEU A 168 19.30 -8.18 3.52
CA LEU A 168 20.47 -8.84 4.12
C LEU A 168 21.24 -7.96 5.10
N ASN A 169 21.27 -6.64 4.87
CA ASN A 169 21.96 -5.71 5.76
C ASN A 169 21.30 -5.59 7.16
N HIS A 170 20.02 -5.98 7.28
CA HIS A 170 19.25 -5.82 8.51
C HIS A 170 18.77 -7.14 9.13
N LEU A 171 18.80 -8.24 8.38
CA LEU A 171 18.37 -9.56 8.87
C LEU A 171 19.54 -10.38 9.43
N PRO A 172 19.58 -10.64 10.74
CA PRO A 172 20.53 -11.61 11.31
C PRO A 172 20.15 -13.02 10.81
N GLY A 173 21.08 -13.69 10.13
CA GLY A 173 20.86 -15.02 9.54
C GLY A 173 21.05 -15.09 8.02
N GLY A 174 21.41 -13.97 7.38
CA GLY A 174 21.89 -13.96 6.00
C GLY A 174 20.88 -14.53 5.00
N GLU A 175 21.36 -15.33 4.05
CA GLU A 175 20.54 -15.81 2.94
C GLU A 175 19.43 -16.78 3.38
N VAL A 176 19.65 -17.57 4.43
CA VAL A 176 18.66 -18.53 4.95
C VAL A 176 17.47 -17.81 5.58
N ALA A 177 17.73 -16.74 6.35
CA ALA A 177 16.65 -15.92 6.91
C ALA A 177 15.82 -15.27 5.80
N LEU A 178 16.47 -14.85 4.71
CA LEU A 178 15.80 -14.24 3.56
C LEU A 178 14.92 -15.23 2.79
N THR A 179 15.39 -16.46 2.56
CA THR A 179 14.58 -17.50 1.90
C THR A 179 13.40 -17.92 2.76
N LEU A 180 13.58 -18.05 4.08
CA LEU A 180 12.47 -18.30 5.02
C LEU A 180 11.44 -17.16 5.01
N LEU A 181 11.90 -15.90 4.98
CA LEU A 181 11.00 -14.75 4.88
C LEU A 181 10.22 -14.76 3.56
N ALA A 182 10.88 -15.03 2.44
CA ALA A 182 10.22 -15.14 1.15
C ALA A 182 9.18 -16.27 1.13
N ALA A 183 9.49 -17.43 1.71
CA ALA A 183 8.56 -18.55 1.87
C ALA A 183 7.37 -18.17 2.77
N ALA A 184 7.61 -17.46 3.88
CA ALA A 184 6.55 -16.98 4.76
C ALA A 184 5.61 -15.98 4.05
N LEU A 185 6.16 -15.04 3.29
CA LEU A 185 5.36 -14.11 2.48
C LEU A 185 4.55 -14.84 1.40
N GLY A 186 5.13 -15.87 0.78
CA GLY A 186 4.43 -16.74 -0.17
C GLY A 186 3.27 -17.51 0.48
N ALA A 187 3.47 -18.06 1.69
CA ALA A 187 2.41 -18.74 2.44
C ALA A 187 1.27 -17.78 2.82
N LEU A 188 1.61 -16.55 3.26
CA LEU A 188 0.61 -15.50 3.51
C LEU A 188 -0.16 -15.16 2.23
N ALA A 189 0.52 -15.06 1.08
CA ALA A 189 -0.12 -14.79 -0.19
C ALA A 189 -1.16 -15.86 -0.55
N VAL A 190 -0.82 -17.14 -0.39
CA VAL A 190 -1.74 -18.25 -0.63
C VAL A 190 -2.95 -18.19 0.31
N ALA A 191 -2.76 -17.79 1.58
CA ALA A 191 -3.87 -17.59 2.50
C ALA A 191 -4.83 -16.49 2.03
N PHE A 192 -4.32 -15.36 1.53
CA PHE A 192 -5.14 -14.29 0.97
C PHE A 192 -5.86 -14.71 -0.32
N LEU A 193 -5.18 -15.42 -1.23
CA LEU A 193 -5.76 -15.87 -2.51
C LEU A 193 -6.81 -16.96 -2.32
N SER A 194 -6.59 -17.88 -1.39
CA SER A 194 -7.53 -18.97 -1.08
C SER A 194 -8.73 -18.52 -0.23
N GLY A 195 -8.66 -17.33 0.37
CA GLY A 195 -9.65 -16.84 1.32
C GLY A 195 -9.67 -17.61 2.65
N ARG A 196 -8.71 -18.51 2.89
CA ARG A 196 -8.60 -19.29 4.14
C ARG A 196 -7.66 -18.58 5.11
N TYR A 197 -8.02 -18.57 6.39
CA TYR A 197 -7.22 -17.95 7.47
C TYR A 197 -6.82 -16.49 7.24
N VAL A 198 -7.59 -15.74 6.44
CA VAL A 198 -7.29 -14.34 6.08
C VAL A 198 -7.06 -13.45 7.29
N ARG A 199 -7.83 -13.67 8.36
CA ARG A 199 -7.68 -12.90 9.59
C ARG A 199 -6.31 -13.12 10.25
N THR A 200 -5.89 -14.37 10.37
CA THR A 200 -4.59 -14.74 10.95
C THR A 200 -3.45 -14.24 10.06
N ALA A 201 -3.58 -14.40 8.75
CA ALA A 201 -2.62 -13.88 7.78
C ALA A 201 -2.49 -12.36 7.87
N ALA A 202 -3.62 -11.64 8.01
CA ALA A 202 -3.64 -10.19 8.20
C ALA A 202 -3.03 -9.77 9.55
N GLN A 203 -3.22 -10.54 10.63
CA GLN A 203 -2.57 -10.26 11.91
C GLN A 203 -1.05 -10.38 11.82
N ILE A 204 -0.56 -11.47 11.21
CA ILE A 204 0.88 -11.67 10.98
C ILE A 204 1.42 -10.52 10.12
N LEU A 205 0.74 -10.20 9.01
CA LEU A 205 1.17 -9.15 8.11
C LEU A 205 1.10 -7.75 8.75
N ALA A 206 0.13 -7.48 9.64
CA ALA A 206 0.06 -6.23 10.40
C ALA A 206 1.25 -6.07 11.35
N THR A 207 1.80 -7.16 11.88
CA THR A 207 3.02 -7.09 12.71
C THR A 207 4.29 -6.95 11.86
N ALA A 208 4.34 -7.59 10.68
CA ALA A 208 5.51 -7.59 9.82
C ALA A 208 5.67 -6.29 9.02
N LEU A 209 4.59 -5.71 8.48
CA LEU A 209 4.65 -4.54 7.61
C LEU A 209 5.32 -3.32 8.25
N PRO A 210 5.01 -2.91 9.50
CA PRO A 210 5.68 -1.78 10.13
C PRO A 210 7.20 -1.99 10.25
N LEU A 211 7.63 -3.21 10.56
CA LEU A 211 9.07 -3.54 10.63
C LEU A 211 9.73 -3.42 9.26
N VAL A 212 9.09 -3.92 8.21
CA VAL A 212 9.57 -3.77 6.82
C VAL A 212 9.64 -2.30 6.43
N VAL A 213 8.61 -1.51 6.74
CA VAL A 213 8.58 -0.08 6.40
C VAL A 213 9.70 0.68 7.12
N LEU A 214 9.90 0.44 8.42
CA LEU A 214 10.88 1.18 9.21
C LEU A 214 12.32 0.76 8.89
N LEU A 215 12.59 -0.53 8.82
CA LEU A 215 13.96 -1.05 8.67
C LEU A 215 14.43 -0.97 7.21
N ILE A 216 13.53 -1.23 6.27
CA ILE A 216 13.90 -1.46 4.87
C ILE A 216 13.55 -0.25 4.03
N ASP A 217 12.27 0.12 3.94
CA ASP A 217 11.86 1.27 3.15
C ASP A 217 12.36 2.60 3.77
N GLY A 218 12.49 2.66 5.09
CA GLY A 218 13.03 3.80 5.85
C GLY A 218 14.54 4.00 5.73
N ASN A 219 15.28 3.06 5.12
CA ASN A 219 16.70 3.23 4.85
C ASN A 219 16.91 4.15 3.63
N LEU A 220 16.63 5.45 3.83
CA LEU A 220 16.78 6.49 2.81
C LEU A 220 18.24 6.59 2.32
N GLY A 221 19.21 6.30 3.20
CA GLY A 221 20.63 6.18 2.87
C GLY A 221 20.88 5.23 1.70
N TYR A 222 20.41 4.00 1.84
CA TYR A 222 20.57 2.97 0.82
C TYR A 222 19.81 3.30 -0.48
N TRP A 223 18.54 3.71 -0.37
CA TRP A 223 17.71 3.93 -1.56
C TRP A 223 18.11 5.17 -2.35
N HIS A 224 18.35 6.29 -1.65
CA HIS A 224 18.65 7.55 -2.30
C HIS A 224 20.13 7.67 -2.68
N HIS A 225 21.06 7.38 -1.75
CA HIS A 225 22.50 7.58 -2.02
C HIS A 225 23.13 6.42 -2.77
N THR A 226 22.81 5.16 -2.42
CA THR A 226 23.44 3.99 -3.07
C THR A 226 22.74 3.60 -4.36
N ARG A 227 21.40 3.61 -4.38
CA ARG A 227 20.59 3.17 -5.54
C ARG A 227 20.06 4.30 -6.42
N LYS A 228 20.34 5.56 -6.06
CA LYS A 228 19.95 6.76 -6.84
C LYS A 228 18.45 6.82 -7.14
N VAL A 229 17.62 6.31 -6.21
CA VAL A 229 16.16 6.44 -6.29
C VAL A 229 15.78 7.87 -5.91
N GLU A 230 14.89 8.48 -6.67
CA GLU A 230 14.32 9.81 -6.39
C GLU A 230 13.71 9.82 -4.98
N PHE A 231 14.04 10.85 -4.19
CA PHE A 231 13.70 10.88 -2.77
C PHE A 231 12.19 10.80 -2.56
N TRP A 232 11.44 11.61 -3.32
CA TRP A 232 9.98 11.66 -3.21
C TRP A 232 9.29 10.42 -3.76
N ASN A 233 9.94 9.67 -4.66
CA ASN A 233 9.43 8.37 -5.08
C ASN A 233 9.54 7.36 -3.94
N GLN A 234 10.62 7.39 -3.15
CA GLN A 234 10.75 6.55 -1.97
C GLN A 234 9.72 6.92 -0.88
N MET A 235 9.50 8.22 -0.64
CA MET A 235 8.46 8.69 0.29
C MET A 235 7.05 8.29 -0.16
N LYS A 236 6.81 8.31 -1.48
CA LYS A 236 5.58 7.77 -2.07
C LYS A 236 5.44 6.28 -1.76
N LEU A 237 6.47 5.45 -1.98
CA LEU A 237 6.44 4.01 -1.70
C LEU A 237 6.24 3.69 -0.20
N ILE A 238 6.86 4.45 0.70
CA ILE A 238 6.61 4.37 2.14
C ILE A 238 5.14 4.64 2.43
N GLY A 239 4.59 5.73 1.89
CA GLY A 239 3.18 6.07 2.00
C GLY A 239 2.25 4.96 1.50
N HIS A 240 2.65 4.29 0.42
CA HIS A 240 1.90 3.16 -0.12
C HIS A 240 1.83 2.01 0.88
N ASN A 241 2.97 1.62 1.45
CA ASN A 241 3.01 0.57 2.48
C ASN A 241 2.22 0.93 3.74
N VAL A 242 2.25 2.20 4.16
CA VAL A 242 1.42 2.68 5.28
C VAL A 242 -0.08 2.54 4.94
N GLY A 243 -0.49 2.86 3.71
CA GLY A 243 -1.85 2.61 3.22
C GLY A 243 -2.23 1.13 3.24
N ILE A 244 -1.34 0.25 2.76
CA ILE A 244 -1.52 -1.22 2.79
C ILE A 244 -1.67 -1.70 4.25
N PHE A 245 -0.82 -1.21 5.15
CA PHE A 245 -0.91 -1.52 6.57
C PHE A 245 -2.29 -1.13 7.15
N GLY A 246 -2.83 0.03 6.77
CA GLY A 246 -4.19 0.42 7.13
C GLY A 246 -5.25 -0.59 6.69
N ALA A 247 -5.15 -1.12 5.46
CA ALA A 247 -6.06 -2.15 4.95
C ALA A 247 -5.93 -3.48 5.69
N VAL A 248 -4.69 -3.89 5.97
CA VAL A 248 -4.38 -5.14 6.69
C VAL A 248 -4.88 -5.05 8.14
N LEU A 249 -4.75 -3.90 8.80
CA LEU A 249 -5.32 -3.67 10.13
C LEU A 249 -6.85 -3.83 10.15
N ILE A 250 -7.54 -3.33 9.13
CA ILE A 250 -8.99 -3.53 8.99
C ILE A 250 -9.28 -5.03 8.89
N LEU A 251 -8.61 -5.77 8.01
CA LEU A 251 -8.82 -7.22 7.85
C LEU A 251 -8.45 -8.04 9.09
N ALA A 252 -7.42 -7.65 9.84
CA ALA A 252 -6.98 -8.34 11.06
C ALA A 252 -7.99 -8.19 12.23
N THR A 253 -8.69 -7.05 12.26
CA THR A 253 -9.59 -6.65 13.35
C THR A 253 -11.07 -6.91 13.05
N ASP A 254 -11.40 -7.08 11.78
CA ASP A 254 -12.74 -7.38 11.30
C ASP A 254 -13.18 -8.79 11.76
N ALA A 255 -14.23 -8.80 12.56
CA ALA A 255 -14.82 -9.98 13.23
C ALA A 255 -16.27 -10.17 12.78
#